data_AF-A0A838TLQ4-F1
#
_entry.id   AF-A0A838TLQ4-F1
#
_cell.length_a   1.000
_cell.length_b   1.000
_cell.length_c   1.000
_cell.angle_alpha   90.00
_cell.angle_beta   90.00
_cell.angle_gamma   90.00
#
_symmetry.space_group_name_H-M   'P 1'
#
loop_
_entity.id
_entity.type
_entity.pdbx_description
1 polymer ?
#
loop_
_entity_poly.entity_id
_entity_poly.type
_entity_poly.pdbx_seq_one_letter_code
_entity_poly.pdbx_strand_id
1 'polypeptide(L)' 'MENKKPKILLCEDDTNLGMVLKNYLELNDYDVVLERDGRLGL' A
#
# COMPACT_ATOMS: atom_id res chain seq x y z
N MET A 1 -13.03 -11.48 -17.37
CA MET A 1 -13.11 -10.38 -16.39
C MET A 1 -11.68 -9.98 -16.10
N GLU A 2 -11.32 -8.69 -16.21
CA GLU A 2 -9.97 -8.25 -15.83
C GLU A 2 -9.75 -8.54 -14.34
N ASN A 3 -8.78 -9.40 -14.01
CA ASN A 3 -8.32 -9.60 -12.64
C ASN A 3 -7.58 -8.35 -12.18
N LYS A 4 -8.34 -7.35 -11.69
CA LYS A 4 -7.75 -6.16 -11.07
C LYS A 4 -7.25 -6.53 -9.68
N LYS A 5 -5.98 -6.24 -9.42
CA LYS A 5 -5.37 -6.35 -8.09
C LYS A 5 -6.17 -5.50 -7.11
N PRO A 6 -6.54 -6.02 -5.92
CA PRO A 6 -7.17 -5.21 -4.89
C PRO A 6 -6.24 -4.06 -4.49
N LYS A 7 -6.80 -2.85 -4.36
CA LYS A 7 -6.04 -1.64 -4.04
C LYS A 7 -5.99 -1.39 -2.54
N ILE A 8 -4.83 -1.02 -2.02
CA ILE A 8 -4.59 -0.69 -0.60
C ILE A 8 -3.91 0.67 -0.53
N LEU A 9 -4.46 1.56 0.31
CA LEU A 9 -3.76 2.75 0.78
C LEU A 9 -3.16 2.42 2.15
N LEU A 10 -1.85 2.25 2.20
CA LEU A 10 -1.08 2.01 3.41
C LEU A 10 -0.61 3.36 3.96
N CYS A 11 -1.04 3.71 5.17
CA CYS A 11 -0.60 4.93 5.87
C CYS A 11 0.29 4.54 7.03
N GLU A 12 1.60 4.80 6.92
CA GLU A 12 2.59 4.44 7.94
C GLU A 12 3.57 5.61 8.12
N ASP A 13 3.84 6.00 9.36
CA ASP A 13 4.68 7.15 9.68
C ASP A 13 6.19 6.82 9.72
N ASP A 14 6.53 5.56 10.00
CA ASP A 14 7.88 5.02 9.83
C ASP A 14 8.12 4.52 8.39
N THR A 15 9.01 5.21 7.67
CA THR A 15 9.34 4.90 6.28
C THR A 15 9.89 3.48 6.09
N ASN A 16 10.71 2.98 7.01
CA ASN A 16 11.34 1.67 6.86
C ASN A 16 10.30 0.56 7.04
N LEU A 17 9.46 0.67 8.07
CA LEU A 17 8.36 -0.27 8.30
C LEU A 17 7.36 -0.23 7.14
N GLY A 18 6.97 0.97 6.70
CA GLY A 18 6.05 1.16 5.58
C GLY A 18 6.55 0.51 4.29
N MET A 19 7.84 0.63 3.97
CA MET A 19 8.43 -0.04 2.80
C MET A 19 8.40 -1.58 2.92
N VAL A 20 8.68 -2.14 4.10
CA VAL A 20 8.62 -3.60 4.32
C VAL A 20 7.20 -4.11 4.12
N LEU A 21 6.21 -3.44 4.68
CA LEU A 21 4.80 -3.80 4.55
C LEU A 21 4.29 -3.66 3.12
N LYS A 22 4.65 -2.57 2.43
CA LYS A 22 4.35 -2.36 1.01
C LYS A 22 4.86 -3.52 0.16
N ASN A 23 6.13 -3.88 0.31
CA ASN A 23 6.75 -4.97 -0.45
C ASN A 23 6.05 -6.31 -0.16
N TYR A 24 5.73 -6.61 1.10
CA TYR A 24 5.01 -7.81 1.47
C TYR A 24 3.63 -7.89 0.79
N LEU A 25 2.87 -6.80 0.78
CA LEU A 25 1.55 -6.74 0.15
C LEU A 25 1.64 -6.82 -1.38
N GLU A 26 2.60 -6.15 -2.01
CA GLU A 26 2.82 -6.24 -3.47
C GLU A 26 3.18 -7.66 -3.92
N LEU A 27 3.94 -8.41 -3.12
CA LEU A 27 4.22 -9.84 -3.34
C LEU A 27 2.97 -10.73 -3.21
N ASN A 28 1.94 -10.28 -2.52
CA ASN A 28 0.66 -10.98 -2.35
C ASN A 28 -0.43 -10.46 -3.31
N ASP A 29 -0.01 -9.90 -4.46
CA ASP A 29 -0.90 -9.43 -5.53
C ASP A 29 -1.84 -8.27 -5.18
N TYR A 30 -1.43 -7.44 -4.22
CA TYR A 30 -2.07 -6.14 -3.96
C TYR A 30 -1.41 -5.01 -4.76
N ASP A 31 -2.21 -4.00 -5.11
CA ASP A 31 -1.75 -2.71 -5.64
C ASP A 31 -1.72 -1.72 -4.46
N VAL A 32 -0.52 -1.32 -4.02
CA VAL A 32 -0.33 -0.64 -2.74
C VAL A 32 0.26 0.75 -2.95
N VAL A 33 -0.45 1.75 -2.45
CA VAL A 33 0.04 3.13 -2.32
C VAL A 33 0.47 3.33 -0.87
N LEU A 34 1.74 3.68 -0.65
CA LEU A 34 2.26 4.00 0.68
C LEU A 34 2.32 5.51 0.86
N GLU A 35 1.66 6.01 1.88
CA GLU A 35 1.64 7.42 2.27
C GLU A 35 2.04 7.59 3.72
N ARG A 36 2.58 8.77 4.02
CA ARG A 36 3.03 9.13 5.38
C ARG A 36 1.88 9.48 6.30
N ASP A 37 0.75 9.91 5.73
CA ASP A 37 -0.48 10.21 6.44
C ASP A 37 -1.71 9.89 5.57
N GLY A 38 -2.87 9.72 6.19
CA GLY A 38 -4.13 9.43 5.49
C GLY A 38 -4.72 10.62 4.72
N ARG A 39 -3.98 11.72 4.53
CA ARG A 39 -4.53 12.95 3.93
C ARG A 39 -4.77 12.83 2.43
N LEU A 40 -4.22 11.79 1.79
CA LEU A 40 -4.53 11.43 0.41
C LEU A 40 -5.87 10.67 0.25
N GLY A 41 -6.67 10.58 1.31
CA GLY A 41 -8.01 10.01 1.28
C GLY A 41 -9.11 10.89 0.67
N LEU A 42 -8.88 11.50 -0.51
CA LEU A 42 -9.93 12.12 -1.35
C LEU A 42 -9.75 11.79 -2.83
#